data_AF-A0A0F9CQM1-F1
#
_entry.id   AF-A0A0F9CQM1-F1
#
_cell.length_a   1.000
_cell.length_b   1.000
_cell.length_c   1.000
_cell.angle_alpha   90.00
_cell.angle_beta   90.00
_cell.angle_gamma   90.00
#
_symmetry.space_group_name_H-M   'P 1'
#
loop_
_entity.id
_entity.type
_entity.pdbx_description
1 polymer ?
#
loop_
_entity_poly.entity_id
_entity_poly.type
_entity_poly.pdbx_seq_one_letter_code
_entity_poly.pdbx_strand_id
1 'polypeptide(L)'
;MQTDLRLSSLMEGTLQEIGKLGLCSELNNQYRRAYGGLRRFARDRGEEDLYSADLLQSFLTDIQQRHQSGAIGPARRNHLKRASLLLRDFVATGRLNWKVYGSDRRPLPSSPEFLRLYSQYLDSLKSDGKSENTIGSSRNLVRQFLLFLENSGYHTLAETPLN
;
A
#
# COMPACT_ATOMS: atom_id res chain seq x y z
N MET A 1 3.18 8.11 35.59
CA MET A 1 4.42 8.45 34.85
C MET A 1 4.08 8.45 33.37
N GLN A 2 3.85 9.62 32.76
CA GLN A 2 3.89 9.75 31.31
C GLN A 2 5.36 9.62 30.92
N THR A 3 5.74 8.50 30.32
CA THR A 3 7.02 8.41 29.64
C THR A 3 6.92 9.33 28.42
N ASP A 4 7.66 10.43 28.40
CA ASP A 4 7.72 11.33 27.24
C ASP A 4 8.27 10.55 26.05
N LEU A 5 7.37 10.01 25.23
CA LEU A 5 7.72 9.25 24.04
C LEU A 5 8.14 10.21 22.95
N ARG A 6 9.43 10.21 22.63
CA ARG A 6 9.95 11.03 21.53
C ARG A 6 9.41 10.55 20.19
N LEU A 7 8.77 11.46 19.47
CA LEU A 7 8.18 11.19 18.16
C LEU A 7 9.24 10.73 17.16
N SER A 8 10.41 11.36 17.16
CA SER A 8 11.57 10.98 16.33
C SER A 8 12.01 9.54 16.57
N SER A 9 12.18 9.13 17.83
CA SER A 9 12.59 7.77 18.20
C SER A 9 11.55 6.74 17.77
N LEU A 10 10.26 7.05 17.92
CA LEU A 10 9.18 6.17 17.48
C LEU A 10 9.14 6.02 15.95
N MET A 11 9.32 7.10 15.21
CA MET A 11 9.40 7.08 13.74
C MET A 11 10.59 6.24 13.27
N GLU A 12 11.75 6.40 13.89
CA GLU A 12 12.96 5.65 13.55
C GLU A 12 12.80 4.16 13.88
N GLY A 13 12.31 3.81 15.07
CA GLY A 13 12.01 2.43 15.44
C GLY A 13 10.99 1.79 14.49
N THR A 14 9.96 2.53 14.10
CA THR A 14 8.99 2.07 13.11
C THR A 14 9.65 1.83 11.74
N LEU A 15 10.52 2.73 11.28
CA LEU A 15 11.24 2.56 10.01
C LEU A 15 12.21 1.38 10.04
N GLN A 16 12.87 1.12 11.17
CA GLN A 16 13.73 -0.05 11.35
C GLN A 16 12.91 -1.35 11.26
N GLU A 17 11.75 -1.41 11.91
CA GLU A 17 10.85 -2.56 11.80
C GLU A 17 10.31 -2.75 10.36
N ILE A 18 9.99 -1.66 9.64
CA ILE A 18 9.62 -1.75 8.21
C ILE A 18 10.81 -2.27 7.38
N GLY A 19 12.03 -1.81 7.68
CA GLY A 19 13.25 -2.23 6.99
C GLY A 19 13.55 -3.73 7.13
N LYS A 20 13.22 -4.32 8.28
CA LYS A 20 13.37 -5.76 8.54
C LYS A 20 12.49 -6.64 7.65
N LEU A 21 11.46 -6.08 7.01
CA LEU A 21 10.55 -6.82 6.14
C LEU A 21 11.15 -7.15 4.76
N GLY A 22 12.41 -6.75 4.49
CA GLY A 22 13.08 -7.04 3.21
C GLY A 22 12.45 -6.32 2.01
N LEU A 23 11.68 -5.26 2.25
CA LEU A 23 10.99 -4.48 1.23
C LEU A 23 11.97 -3.56 0.49
N CYS A 24 11.65 -3.15 -0.74
CA CYS A 24 12.56 -2.33 -1.54
C CYS A 24 12.85 -0.97 -0.87
N SER A 25 14.04 -0.42 -1.15
CA SER A 25 14.51 0.86 -0.60
C SER A 25 13.54 2.02 -0.82
N GLU A 26 12.81 1.99 -1.94
CA GLU A 26 11.84 3.02 -2.28
C GLU A 26 10.63 3.03 -1.34
N LEU A 27 10.17 1.87 -0.87
CA LEU A 27 9.08 1.82 0.10
C LEU A 27 9.50 2.42 1.44
N ASN A 28 10.71 2.11 1.91
CA ASN A 28 11.29 2.75 3.10
C ASN A 28 11.38 4.28 2.93
N ASN A 29 11.78 4.76 1.75
CA ASN A 29 11.81 6.20 1.44
C ASN A 29 10.41 6.83 1.44
N GLN A 30 9.38 6.11 0.98
CA GLN A 30 7.99 6.58 1.03
C GLN A 30 7.48 6.72 2.47
N TYR A 31 7.80 5.79 3.36
CA TYR A 31 7.44 5.91 4.79
C TYR A 31 8.24 7.02 5.48
N ARG A 32 9.53 7.18 5.16
CA ARG A 32 10.32 8.30 5.67
C ARG A 32 9.72 9.64 5.28
N ARG A 33 9.27 9.79 4.03
CA ARG A 33 8.56 11.00 3.56
C ARG A 33 7.21 11.20 4.27
N ALA A 34 6.49 10.14 4.59
CA ALA A 34 5.25 10.24 5.36
C ALA A 34 5.52 10.74 6.80
N TYR A 35 6.53 10.19 7.48
CA TYR A 35 6.93 10.63 8.82
C TYR A 35 7.53 12.04 8.83
N GLY A 36 8.24 12.45 7.78
CA GLY A 36 8.65 13.84 7.61
C GLY A 36 7.43 14.80 7.55
N GLY A 37 6.34 14.37 6.92
CA GLY A 37 5.07 15.11 6.92
C GLY A 37 4.44 15.24 8.31
N LEU A 38 4.41 14.14 9.07
CA LEU A 38 3.91 14.15 10.46
C LEU A 38 4.79 15.03 11.37
N ARG A 39 6.11 14.96 11.23
CA ARG A 39 7.04 15.80 12.00
C ARG A 39 6.81 17.29 11.71
N ARG A 40 6.63 17.64 10.43
CA ARG A 40 6.30 19.02 10.03
C ARG A 40 4.97 19.45 10.65
N PHE A 41 3.96 18.59 10.59
CA PHE A 41 2.65 18.87 11.18
C PHE A 41 2.72 19.10 12.70
N ALA A 42 3.50 18.30 13.43
CA ALA A 42 3.71 18.47 14.86
C ALA A 42 4.41 19.80 15.19
N ARG A 43 5.47 20.12 14.44
CA ARG A 43 6.20 21.38 14.59
C ARG A 43 5.31 22.60 14.33
N ASP A 44 4.50 22.56 13.29
CA ASP A 44 3.61 23.66 12.93
C ASP A 44 2.51 23.91 14.02
N ARG A 45 2.37 22.99 15.00
CA ARG A 45 1.49 23.10 16.18
C ARG A 45 2.22 23.39 17.49
N GLY A 46 3.54 23.51 17.48
CA GLY A 46 4.34 23.69 18.69
C GLY A 46 4.49 22.42 19.55
N GLU A 47 4.05 21.26 19.05
CA GLU A 47 4.17 19.95 19.72
C GLU A 47 5.47 19.26 19.29
N GLU A 48 6.60 19.97 19.40
CA GLU A 48 7.87 19.48 18.87
C GLU A 48 8.36 18.20 19.57
N ASP A 49 8.58 17.17 18.77
CA ASP A 49 9.19 15.88 19.13
C ASP A 49 8.47 15.07 20.24
N LEU A 50 7.26 15.44 20.64
CA LEU A 50 6.45 14.68 21.59
C LEU A 50 5.36 13.89 20.85
N TYR A 51 5.29 12.58 21.12
CA TYR A 51 4.17 11.78 20.66
C TYR A 51 2.99 11.90 21.62
N SER A 52 1.82 12.19 21.08
CA SER A 52 0.54 12.02 21.76
C SER A 52 -0.45 11.32 20.82
N ALA A 53 -1.41 10.60 21.40
CA ALA A 53 -2.50 10.02 20.62
C ALA A 53 -3.33 11.12 19.92
N ASP A 54 -3.47 12.28 20.56
CA ASP A 54 -4.19 13.44 20.04
C ASP A 54 -3.49 14.10 18.84
N LEU A 55 -2.15 14.17 18.86
CA LEU A 55 -1.35 14.62 17.71
C LEU A 55 -1.60 13.72 16.51
N LEU A 56 -1.54 12.40 16.72
CA LEU A 56 -1.74 11.44 15.64
C LEU A 56 -3.17 11.47 15.10
N GLN A 57 -4.17 11.59 15.99
CA GLN A 57 -5.57 11.72 15.62
C GLN A 57 -5.83 13.02 14.86
N SER A 58 -5.24 14.13 15.30
CA SER A 58 -5.30 15.41 14.61
C SER A 58 -4.69 15.33 13.21
N PHE A 59 -3.57 14.63 13.06
CA PHE A 59 -2.94 14.42 11.76
C PHE A 59 -3.80 13.57 10.83
N LEU A 60 -4.48 12.53 11.35
CA LEU A 60 -5.43 11.74 10.57
C LEU A 60 -6.62 12.58 10.09
N THR A 61 -7.11 13.50 10.91
CA THR A 61 -8.15 14.45 10.53
C THR A 61 -7.66 15.42 9.44
N ASP A 62 -6.45 15.97 9.56
CA ASP A 62 -5.82 16.81 8.52
C ASP A 62 -5.72 16.08 7.18
N ILE A 63 -5.24 14.83 7.19
CA ILE A 63 -5.17 13.99 5.98
C ILE A 63 -6.54 13.85 5.33
N GLN A 64 -7.59 13.62 6.12
CA GLN A 64 -8.95 13.45 5.61
C GLN A 64 -9.50 14.76 5.04
N GLN A 65 -9.28 15.89 5.71
CA GLN A 65 -9.69 17.21 5.24
C GLN A 65 -8.99 17.58 3.92
N ARG A 66 -7.67 17.36 3.82
CA ARG A 66 -6.90 17.59 2.59
C ARG A 66 -7.33 16.71 1.43
N HIS A 67 -7.82 15.51 1.71
CA HIS A 67 -8.41 14.65 0.68
C HIS A 67 -9.77 15.17 0.22
N GLN A 68 -10.62 15.60 1.15
CA GLN A 68 -11.94 16.16 0.85
C GLN A 68 -11.85 17.47 0.07
N SER A 69 -10.84 18.30 0.34
CA SER A 69 -10.58 19.53 -0.42
C SER A 69 -9.85 19.32 -1.75
N GLY A 70 -9.51 18.07 -2.10
CA GLY A 70 -8.78 17.73 -3.34
C GLY A 70 -7.28 18.04 -3.29
N ALA A 71 -6.74 18.53 -2.18
CA ALA A 71 -5.31 18.83 -2.02
C ALA A 71 -4.42 17.57 -2.07
N ILE A 72 -4.98 16.38 -1.79
CA ILE A 72 -4.30 15.09 -1.99
C ILE A 72 -5.22 14.04 -2.60
N GLY A 73 -4.68 13.20 -3.49
CA GLY A 73 -5.41 12.09 -4.08
C GLY A 73 -5.55 10.87 -3.14
N PRO A 74 -6.39 9.88 -3.51
CA PRO A 74 -6.70 8.70 -2.70
C PRO A 74 -5.47 7.87 -2.30
N ALA A 75 -4.52 7.68 -3.23
CA ALA A 75 -3.29 6.93 -2.97
C ALA A 75 -2.44 7.58 -1.87
N ARG A 76 -2.26 8.91 -1.93
CA ARG A 76 -1.50 9.66 -0.93
C ARG A 76 -2.19 9.62 0.43
N ARG A 77 -3.52 9.80 0.46
CA ARG A 77 -4.34 9.70 1.68
C ARG A 77 -4.20 8.31 2.32
N ASN A 78 -4.33 7.25 1.54
CA ASN A 78 -4.22 5.87 2.04
C ASN A 78 -2.80 5.58 2.58
N HIS A 79 -1.76 6.04 1.89
CA HIS A 79 -0.37 5.87 2.33
C HIS A 79 -0.09 6.58 3.67
N LEU A 80 -0.49 7.86 3.79
CA LEU A 80 -0.32 8.63 5.02
C LEU A 80 -1.10 8.00 6.18
N LYS A 81 -2.36 7.61 5.96
CA LYS A 81 -3.17 6.91 6.95
C LYS A 81 -2.50 5.61 7.39
N ARG A 82 -1.95 4.82 6.46
CA ARG A 82 -1.26 3.57 6.77
C ARG A 82 -0.02 3.81 7.63
N ALA A 83 0.81 4.80 7.27
CA ALA A 83 1.98 5.18 8.06
C ALA A 83 1.59 5.57 9.50
N SER A 84 0.53 6.37 9.67
CA SER A 84 0.02 6.73 10.99
C SER A 84 -0.43 5.52 11.81
N LEU A 85 -1.12 4.56 11.18
CA LEU A 85 -1.57 3.34 11.87
C LEU A 85 -0.39 2.46 12.28
N LEU A 86 0.64 2.33 11.44
CA LEU A 86 1.84 1.56 11.78
C LEU A 86 2.58 2.19 12.97
N LEU A 87 2.71 3.52 13.00
CA LEU A 87 3.31 4.23 14.12
C LEU A 87 2.53 3.97 15.41
N ARG A 88 1.19 4.02 15.37
CA ARG A 88 0.33 3.70 16.52
C ARG A 88 0.51 2.26 17.00
N ASP A 89 0.54 1.30 16.08
CA ASP A 89 0.71 -0.12 16.40
C ASP A 89 2.10 -0.37 17.02
N PHE A 90 3.14 0.32 16.53
CA PHE A 90 4.48 0.30 17.09
C PHE A 90 4.53 0.90 18.50
N VAL A 91 3.86 2.03 18.75
CA VAL A 91 3.74 2.60 20.11
C VAL A 91 3.08 1.63 21.08
N ALA A 92 2.03 0.94 20.64
CA ALA A 92 1.28 0.03 21.51
C ALA A 92 2.02 -1.28 21.81
N THR A 93 2.82 -1.79 20.88
CA THR A 93 3.34 -3.17 20.96
C THR A 93 4.86 -3.30 20.81
N GLY A 94 5.55 -2.22 20.43
CA GLY A 94 6.97 -2.24 20.06
C GLY A 94 7.29 -3.06 18.81
N ARG A 95 6.28 -3.57 18.11
CA ARG A 95 6.40 -4.42 16.92
C ARG A 95 5.40 -3.99 15.86
N LEU A 96 5.71 -4.28 14.60
CA LEU A 96 4.76 -4.05 13.51
C LEU A 96 4.02 -5.34 13.16
N ASN A 97 2.70 -5.32 13.34
CA ASN A 97 1.82 -6.29 12.68
C ASN A 97 1.65 -5.88 11.22
N TRP A 98 2.69 -6.17 10.43
CA TRP A 98 2.67 -5.94 9.00
C TRP A 98 1.78 -6.97 8.32
N LYS A 99 0.48 -6.67 8.21
CA LYS A 99 -0.40 -7.37 7.28
C LYS A 99 0.05 -6.99 5.87
N VAL A 100 0.83 -7.86 5.24
CA VAL A 100 1.06 -7.82 3.79
C VAL A 100 -0.31 -7.96 3.15
N TYR A 101 -0.90 -6.86 2.68
CA TYR A 101 -2.05 -6.94 1.78
C TYR A 101 -1.55 -7.46 0.44
N GLY A 102 -1.42 -8.77 0.36
CA GLY A 102 -0.86 -9.49 -0.77
C GLY A 102 -1.16 -10.98 -0.78
N SER A 103 -2.02 -11.47 0.11
CA SER A 103 -2.56 -12.84 0.03
C SER A 103 -4.08 -12.88 0.11
N ASP A 104 -4.77 -11.77 -0.21
CA ASP A 104 -6.13 -11.95 -0.71
C ASP A 104 -5.97 -12.84 -1.93
N ARG A 105 -6.50 -14.07 -1.83
CA ARG A 105 -6.64 -14.99 -2.95
C ARG A 105 -7.52 -14.26 -3.97
N ARG A 106 -6.89 -13.41 -4.78
CA ARG A 106 -7.58 -12.60 -5.78
C ARG A 106 -8.25 -13.63 -6.69
N PRO A 107 -9.57 -13.52 -6.91
CA PRO A 107 -10.27 -14.50 -7.72
C PRO A 107 -9.60 -14.59 -9.09
N LEU A 108 -9.40 -15.81 -9.55
CA LEU A 108 -9.02 -16.10 -10.93
C LEU A 108 -10.31 -16.40 -11.71
N PRO A 109 -10.28 -16.26 -13.05
CA PRO A 109 -11.32 -16.82 -13.89
C PRO A 109 -11.52 -18.31 -13.61
N SER A 110 -12.76 -18.77 -13.69
CA SER A 110 -13.13 -20.18 -13.54
C SER A 110 -13.00 -20.94 -14.85
N SER A 111 -13.05 -20.24 -15.99
CA SER A 111 -12.87 -20.79 -17.33
C SER A 111 -11.47 -21.39 -17.49
N PRO A 112 -11.37 -22.69 -17.84
CA PRO A 112 -10.08 -23.33 -18.13
C PRO A 112 -9.29 -22.61 -19.21
N GLU A 113 -9.98 -22.03 -20.21
CA GLU A 113 -9.34 -21.35 -21.33
C GLU A 113 -8.73 -20.02 -20.91
N PHE A 114 -9.44 -19.24 -20.09
CA PHE A 114 -8.89 -18.01 -19.53
C PHE A 114 -7.75 -18.27 -18.53
N LEU A 115 -7.81 -19.34 -17.75
CA LEU A 115 -6.70 -19.77 -16.90
C LEU A 115 -5.46 -20.13 -17.73
N ARG A 116 -5.65 -20.85 -18.83
CA ARG A 116 -4.57 -21.22 -19.77
C ARG A 116 -3.96 -19.98 -20.41
N LEU A 117 -4.79 -19.07 -20.94
CA LEU A 117 -4.36 -17.81 -21.53
C LEU A 117 -3.60 -16.94 -20.50
N TYR A 118 -4.10 -16.88 -19.28
CA TYR A 118 -3.47 -16.15 -18.18
C TYR A 118 -2.06 -16.67 -17.88
N SER A 119 -1.89 -18.00 -17.77
CA SER A 119 -0.58 -18.61 -17.55
C SER A 119 0.37 -18.35 -18.72
N GLN A 120 -0.09 -18.60 -19.96
CA GLN A 120 0.72 -18.43 -21.17
C GLN A 120 1.22 -16.99 -21.32
N TYR A 121 0.37 -16.00 -21.05
CA TYR A 121 0.75 -14.59 -21.08
C TYR A 121 1.80 -14.25 -20.02
N LEU A 122 1.68 -14.79 -18.80
CA LEU A 122 2.70 -14.55 -17.77
C LEU A 122 4.04 -15.20 -18.11
N ASP A 123 4.02 -16.38 -18.71
CA ASP A 123 5.23 -17.09 -19.10
C ASP A 123 5.89 -16.46 -20.33
N SER A 124 5.12 -15.86 -21.25
CA SER A 124 5.67 -15.06 -22.35
C SER A 124 6.40 -13.82 -21.82
N LEU A 125 5.83 -13.09 -20.85
CA LEU A 125 6.49 -11.92 -20.25
C LEU A 125 7.82 -12.28 -19.57
N LYS A 126 7.91 -13.46 -18.94
CA LYS A 126 9.18 -13.95 -18.39
C LYS A 126 10.19 -14.27 -19.50
N SER A 127 9.72 -14.94 -20.54
CA SER A 127 10.56 -15.32 -21.69
C SER A 127 11.10 -14.09 -22.44
N ASP A 128 10.31 -13.02 -22.49
CA ASP A 128 10.69 -11.72 -23.05
C ASP A 128 11.61 -10.88 -22.14
N GLY A 129 12.06 -11.44 -21.00
CA GLY A 129 12.96 -10.78 -20.07
C GLY A 129 12.36 -9.56 -19.36
N LYS A 130 11.04 -9.50 -19.20
CA LYS A 130 10.40 -8.38 -18.48
C LYS A 130 10.77 -8.41 -17.00
N SER A 131 10.88 -7.23 -16.40
CA SER A 131 11.17 -7.12 -14.97
C SER A 131 10.01 -7.65 -14.11
N GLU A 132 10.34 -8.15 -12.92
CA GLU A 132 9.34 -8.64 -11.95
C GLU A 132 8.25 -7.60 -11.64
N ASN A 133 8.59 -6.31 -11.63
CA ASN A 133 7.62 -5.24 -11.40
C ASN A 133 6.61 -5.11 -12.57
N THR A 134 7.09 -5.25 -13.80
CA THR A 134 6.23 -5.26 -15.00
C THR A 134 5.35 -6.50 -15.01
N ILE A 135 5.91 -7.69 -14.74
CA ILE A 135 5.15 -8.94 -14.65
C ILE A 135 4.07 -8.83 -13.57
N GLY A 136 4.40 -8.31 -12.39
CA GLY A 136 3.45 -8.12 -11.29
C GLY A 136 2.31 -7.16 -11.64
N SER A 137 2.60 -6.09 -12.37
CA SER A 137 1.58 -5.13 -12.83
C SER A 137 0.65 -5.76 -13.89
N SER A 138 1.24 -6.42 -14.90
CA SER A 138 0.50 -7.12 -15.95
C SER A 138 -0.36 -8.27 -15.40
N ARG A 139 0.14 -8.99 -14.39
CA ARG A 139 -0.57 -10.06 -13.69
C ARG A 139 -1.91 -9.61 -13.13
N ASN A 140 -2.00 -8.41 -12.57
CA ASN A 140 -3.26 -7.91 -12.02
C ASN A 140 -4.20 -7.40 -13.11
N LEU A 141 -3.66 -6.71 -14.11
CA LEU A 141 -4.44 -6.13 -15.22
C LEU A 141 -5.13 -7.22 -16.04
N VAL A 142 -4.38 -8.23 -16.49
CA VAL A 142 -4.94 -9.33 -17.29
C VAL A 142 -5.93 -10.16 -16.48
N ARG A 143 -5.67 -10.40 -15.18
CA ARG A 143 -6.63 -11.09 -14.30
C ARG A 143 -7.97 -10.36 -14.24
N GLN A 144 -7.95 -9.03 -14.06
CA GLN A 144 -9.17 -8.23 -14.01
C GLN A 144 -9.92 -8.23 -15.34
N PHE A 145 -9.18 -8.15 -16.45
CA PHE A 145 -9.75 -8.22 -17.79
C PHE A 145 -10.46 -9.55 -18.05
N LEU A 146 -9.82 -10.68 -17.74
CA LEU A 146 -10.42 -12.00 -17.93
C LEU A 146 -11.62 -12.26 -17.03
N LEU A 147 -11.57 -11.79 -15.78
CA LEU A 147 -12.74 -11.82 -14.89
C LEU A 147 -13.89 -10.96 -15.42
N PHE A 148 -13.59 -9.82 -16.02
CA PHE A 148 -14.61 -8.97 -16.63
C PHE A 148 -15.30 -9.69 -17.80
N LEU A 149 -14.53 -10.36 -18.65
CA LEU A 149 -15.09 -11.17 -19.75
C LEU A 149 -15.95 -12.32 -19.22
N GLU A 150 -15.47 -13.04 -18.21
CA GLU A 150 -16.21 -14.14 -17.59
C GLU A 150 -17.51 -13.69 -16.93
N ASN A 151 -17.47 -12.58 -16.18
CA ASN A 151 -18.67 -11.99 -15.59
C ASN A 151 -19.65 -11.44 -16.63
N SER A 152 -19.17 -11.19 -17.86
CA SER A 152 -20.00 -10.78 -18.99
C SER A 152 -20.57 -11.98 -19.77
N GLY A 153 -20.33 -13.20 -19.30
CA GLY A 153 -20.86 -14.44 -19.88
C GLY A 153 -19.95 -15.08 -20.95
N TYR A 154 -18.74 -14.57 -21.15
CA TYR A 154 -17.78 -15.13 -22.10
C TYR A 154 -16.84 -16.10 -21.40
N HIS A 155 -16.57 -17.24 -22.00
CA HIS A 155 -15.64 -18.23 -21.46
C HIS A 155 -14.40 -18.42 -22.34
N THR A 156 -14.41 -17.86 -23.54
CA THR A 156 -13.27 -17.83 -24.46
C THR A 156 -13.11 -16.45 -25.10
N LEU A 157 -11.93 -16.15 -25.67
CA LEU A 157 -11.72 -14.90 -26.40
C LEU A 157 -12.50 -14.87 -27.73
N ALA A 158 -12.75 -16.03 -28.33
CA ALA A 158 -13.48 -16.15 -29.60
C ALA A 158 -14.96 -15.76 -29.48
N GLU A 159 -15.53 -15.85 -28.28
CA GLU A 159 -16.90 -15.43 -28.00
C GLU A 159 -17.02 -13.91 -27.78
N THR A 160 -15.89 -13.21 -27.60
CA THR A 160 -15.90 -11.78 -27.33
C THR A 160 -16.10 -10.97 -28.63
N PRO A 161 -16.76 -9.81 -28.57
CA PRO A 161 -16.91 -8.92 -29.74
C PRO A 161 -15.61 -8.18 -30.13
N LEU A 162 -14.46 -8.62 -29.61
CA LEU A 162 -13.15 -8.06 -29.88
C LEU A 162 -12.62 -8.67 -31.19
N ASN A 163 -12.97 -8.05 -32.32
CA ASN A 163 -12.26 -8.23 -33.59
C ASN A 163 -11.06 -7.29 -33.66
#